data_AF-A0A517Q5J9-F1
#
_entry.id   AF-A0A517Q5J9-F1
#
_cell.length_a   1.000
_cell.length_b   1.000
_cell.length_c   1.000
_cell.angle_alpha   90.00
_cell.angle_beta   90.00
_cell.angle_gamma   90.00
#
_symmetry.space_group_name_H-M   'P 1'
#
loop_
_entity.id
_entity.type
_entity.pdbx_description
1 polymer ?
#
loop_
_entity_poly.entity_id
_entity_poly.type
_entity_poly.pdbx_seq_one_letter_code
_entity_poly.pdbx_strand_id
1 'polypeptide(L)'
;MATKSESFFCLLDELETSHKLLCAGFGCLQEIDFANDFYHLPHQLLASGLERLMKSYISLVYQDQYGAFPDMALMKKLGHDLENLQKIICTQYYGGLTRPLIKCEHEFLMNDNTLKNEIRILSQFGRYGRYYNLDVVAGDKATNIL
;
A
#
# COMPACT_ATOMS: atom_id res chain seq x y z
N MET A 1 15.00 2.05 -22.70
CA MET A 1 15.10 2.43 -21.27
C MET A 1 14.53 3.82 -21.16
N ALA A 2 13.61 4.05 -20.22
CA ALA A 2 13.11 5.40 -19.96
C ALA A 2 14.26 6.28 -19.46
N THR A 3 14.29 7.55 -19.88
CA THR A 3 15.20 8.55 -19.34
C THR A 3 14.89 8.80 -17.86
N LYS A 4 15.86 9.33 -17.10
CA LYS A 4 15.64 9.67 -15.68
C LYS A 4 14.44 10.61 -15.48
N SER A 5 14.23 11.54 -16.42
CA SER A 5 13.10 12.46 -16.43
C SER A 5 11.77 11.75 -16.69
N GLU A 6 11.71 10.84 -17.66
CA GLU A 6 10.51 10.04 -17.94
C GLU A 6 10.11 9.19 -16.72
N SER A 7 11.06 8.48 -16.11
CA SER A 7 10.77 7.67 -14.91
C SER A 7 10.28 8.52 -13.74
N PHE A 8 10.77 9.75 -13.59
CA PHE A 8 10.30 10.67 -12.57
C PHE A 8 8.87 11.14 -12.82
N PHE A 9 8.50 11.46 -14.07
CA PHE A 9 7.11 11.80 -14.41
C PHE A 9 6.15 10.63 -14.19
N CYS A 10 6.53 9.41 -14.60
CA CYS A 10 5.73 8.21 -14.29
C CYS A 10 5.51 8.04 -12.78
N LEU A 11 6.54 8.32 -11.97
CA LEU A 11 6.44 8.23 -10.52
C LEU A 11 5.52 9.31 -9.93
N LEU A 12 5.53 10.53 -10.49
CA LEU A 12 4.58 11.58 -10.11
C LEU A 12 3.14 11.17 -10.46
N ASP A 13 2.91 10.61 -11.64
CA ASP A 13 1.58 10.12 -12.05
C ASP A 13 1.09 8.99 -11.13
N GLU A 14 1.99 8.11 -10.68
CA GLU A 14 1.70 7.05 -9.70
C GLU A 14 1.32 7.63 -8.32
N LEU A 15 2.01 8.68 -7.86
CA LEU A 15 1.68 9.39 -6.62
C LEU A 15 0.33 10.13 -6.73
N GLU A 16 0.05 10.77 -7.86
CA GLU A 16 -1.23 11.44 -8.09
C GLU A 16 -2.38 10.42 -8.14
N THR A 17 -2.17 9.29 -8.82
CA THR A 17 -3.13 8.18 -8.86
C THR A 17 -3.37 7.62 -7.47
N SER A 18 -2.31 7.38 -6.70
CA SER A 18 -2.39 6.96 -5.30
C SER A 18 -3.25 7.92 -4.48
N HIS A 19 -2.98 9.22 -4.57
CA HIS A 19 -3.75 10.24 -3.85
C HIS A 19 -5.23 10.20 -4.22
N LYS A 20 -5.56 10.16 -5.52
CA LYS A 20 -6.96 10.07 -5.99
C LYS A 20 -7.66 8.81 -5.48
N LEU A 21 -6.98 7.67 -5.48
CA LEU A 21 -7.52 6.40 -4.97
C LEU A 21 -7.80 6.48 -3.46
N LEU A 22 -6.87 7.05 -2.68
CA LEU A 22 -7.06 7.20 -1.23
C LEU A 22 -8.24 8.14 -0.93
N CYS A 23 -8.30 9.31 -1.58
CA CYS A 23 -9.41 10.23 -1.40
C CYS A 23 -10.76 9.60 -1.78
N ALA A 24 -10.82 8.91 -2.93
CA ALA A 24 -12.03 8.21 -3.36
C ALA A 24 -12.41 7.08 -2.39
N GLY A 25 -11.43 6.30 -1.92
CA GLY A 25 -11.65 5.21 -0.98
C GLY A 25 -12.22 5.69 0.36
N PHE A 26 -11.66 6.77 0.92
CA PHE A 26 -12.22 7.40 2.12
C PHE A 26 -13.59 8.04 1.87
N GLY A 27 -13.83 8.62 0.69
CA GLY A 27 -15.16 9.09 0.30
C GLY A 27 -16.18 7.96 0.29
N CYS A 28 -15.86 6.84 -0.37
CA CYS A 28 -16.72 5.65 -0.39
C CYS A 28 -16.97 5.09 1.02
N LEU A 29 -16.00 5.13 1.94
CA LEU A 29 -16.21 4.71 3.34
C LEU A 29 -17.23 5.59 4.06
N GLN A 30 -17.29 6.90 3.77
CA GLN A 30 -18.24 7.81 4.41
C GLN A 30 -19.68 7.56 3.96
N GLU A 31 -19.86 7.01 2.76
CA GLU A 31 -21.16 6.65 2.20
C GLU A 31 -21.67 5.28 2.68
N ILE A 32 -20.89 4.55 3.48
CA ILE A 32 -21.32 3.27 4.05
C ILE A 32 -22.33 3.54 5.17
N ASP A 33 -23.47 2.87 5.08
CA ASP A 33 -24.54 2.93 6.08
C ASP A 33 -25.30 1.59 6.16
N PHE A 34 -26.47 1.59 6.80
CA PHE A 34 -27.29 0.37 6.90
C PHE A 34 -27.86 -0.12 5.55
N ALA A 35 -27.97 0.74 4.56
CA ALA A 35 -28.47 0.41 3.22
C ALA A 35 -27.33 0.12 2.24
N ASN A 36 -26.18 0.78 2.42
CA ASN A 36 -24.97 0.61 1.62
C ASN A 36 -23.87 -0.07 2.45
N ASP A 37 -23.81 -1.39 2.41
CA ASP A 37 -22.78 -2.21 3.03
C ASP A 37 -21.70 -2.67 2.03
N PHE A 38 -21.56 -1.96 0.90
CA PHE A 38 -20.63 -2.34 -0.16
C PHE A 38 -19.17 -1.97 0.16
N TYR A 39 -18.62 -2.61 1.19
CA TYR A 39 -17.25 -2.43 1.65
C TYR A 39 -16.19 -2.84 0.62
N HIS A 40 -16.54 -3.62 -0.40
CA HIS A 40 -15.57 -4.09 -1.39
C HIS A 40 -14.87 -2.94 -2.12
N LEU A 41 -15.62 -1.93 -2.57
CA LEU A 41 -15.07 -0.79 -3.29
C LEU A 41 -14.10 0.07 -2.45
N PRO A 42 -14.47 0.56 -1.25
CA PRO A 42 -13.54 1.34 -0.44
C PRO A 42 -12.27 0.54 -0.08
N HIS A 43 -12.38 -0.75 0.25
CA HIS A 43 -11.20 -1.59 0.50
C HIS A 43 -10.31 -1.72 -0.74
N GLN A 44 -10.89 -1.90 -1.93
CA GLN A 44 -10.13 -1.98 -3.18
C GLN A 44 -9.38 -0.67 -3.49
N LEU A 45 -10.04 0.46 -3.32
CA LEU A 45 -9.45 1.78 -3.57
C LEU A 45 -8.32 2.07 -2.57
N LEU A 46 -8.56 1.85 -1.28
CA LEU A 46 -7.58 2.08 -0.23
C LEU A 46 -6.37 1.15 -0.35
N ALA A 47 -6.58 -0.14 -0.58
CA ALA A 47 -5.49 -1.10 -0.72
C ALA A 47 -4.61 -0.75 -1.94
N SER A 48 -5.22 -0.42 -3.09
CA SER A 48 -4.47 -0.04 -4.29
C SER A 48 -3.76 1.30 -4.12
N GLY A 49 -4.40 2.29 -3.48
CA GLY A 49 -3.80 3.58 -3.18
C GLY A 49 -2.58 3.44 -2.28
N LEU A 50 -2.70 2.74 -1.14
CA LEU A 50 -1.59 2.52 -0.22
C LEU A 50 -0.43 1.76 -0.86
N GLU A 51 -0.71 0.74 -1.68
CA GLU A 51 0.34 0.00 -2.39
C GLU A 51 1.17 0.92 -3.28
N ARG A 52 0.50 1.76 -4.08
CA ARG A 52 1.14 2.73 -4.97
C ARG A 52 1.93 3.77 -4.19
N LEU A 53 1.38 4.30 -3.10
CA LEU A 53 2.08 5.23 -2.21
C LEU A 53 3.39 4.63 -1.68
N MET A 54 3.31 3.43 -1.13
CA MET A 54 4.46 2.75 -0.51
C MET A 54 5.54 2.42 -1.54
N LYS A 55 5.17 1.90 -2.69
CA LYS A 55 6.11 1.62 -3.79
C LYS A 55 6.74 2.90 -4.35
N SER A 56 5.96 3.97 -4.44
CA SER A 56 6.47 5.27 -4.88
C SER A 56 7.46 5.85 -3.88
N TYR A 57 7.16 5.77 -2.58
CA TYR A 57 8.08 6.16 -1.50
C TYR A 57 9.40 5.39 -1.60
N ILE A 58 9.35 4.06 -1.71
CA ILE A 58 10.54 3.23 -1.88
C ILE A 58 11.33 3.66 -3.12
N SER A 59 10.64 3.92 -4.23
CA SER A 59 11.28 4.33 -5.50
C SER A 59 12.01 5.67 -5.40
N LEU A 60 11.41 6.65 -4.70
CA LEU A 60 12.03 7.94 -4.43
C LEU A 60 13.29 7.79 -3.57
N VAL A 61 13.18 7.10 -2.43
CA VAL A 61 14.32 6.92 -1.52
C VAL A 61 15.42 6.09 -2.18
N TYR A 62 15.07 5.05 -2.94
CA TYR A 62 16.03 4.25 -3.70
C TYR A 62 16.77 5.10 -4.74
N GLN A 63 16.06 6.00 -5.45
CA GLN A 63 16.70 6.90 -6.41
C GLN A 63 17.69 7.86 -5.75
N ASP A 64 17.39 8.37 -4.56
CA ASP A 64 18.29 9.21 -3.77
C ASP A 64 19.55 8.44 -3.35
N GLN A 65 19.37 7.21 -2.85
CA GLN A 65 20.46 6.38 -2.34
C GLN A 65 21.40 5.83 -3.42
N TYR A 66 20.85 5.42 -4.57
CA TYR A 66 21.59 4.65 -5.60
C TYR A 66 21.75 5.40 -6.92
N GLY A 67 21.15 6.59 -7.07
CA GLY A 67 21.23 7.40 -8.29
C GLY A 67 20.36 6.90 -9.46
N ALA A 68 19.66 5.78 -9.29
CA ALA A 68 18.80 5.14 -10.29
C ALA A 68 17.49 4.65 -9.64
N PHE A 69 16.41 4.54 -10.43
CA PHE A 69 15.14 3.98 -9.94
C PHE A 69 15.21 2.44 -9.82
N PRO A 70 14.34 1.83 -8.98
CA PRO A 70 14.21 0.38 -8.88
C PRO A 70 14.01 -0.30 -10.23
N ASP A 71 14.65 -1.45 -10.42
CA ASP A 71 14.39 -2.29 -11.58
C ASP A 71 13.14 -3.16 -11.39
N MET A 72 12.71 -3.81 -12.48
CA MET A 72 11.51 -4.65 -12.43
C MET A 72 11.67 -5.86 -11.49
N ALA A 73 12.89 -6.34 -11.26
CA ALA A 73 13.16 -7.44 -10.35
C ALA A 73 12.86 -7.03 -8.90
N LEU A 74 13.34 -5.85 -8.50
CA LEU A 74 13.04 -5.26 -7.20
C LEU A 74 11.54 -4.96 -7.07
N MET A 75 10.91 -4.36 -8.08
CA MET A 75 9.48 -4.05 -8.04
C MET A 75 8.60 -5.31 -7.88
N LYS A 76 8.98 -6.42 -8.52
CA LYS A 76 8.30 -7.71 -8.33
C LYS A 76 8.54 -8.28 -6.94
N LYS A 77 9.76 -8.16 -6.42
CA LYS A 77 10.13 -8.63 -5.08
C LYS A 77 9.37 -7.90 -3.97
N LEU A 78 9.06 -6.62 -4.16
CA LEU A 78 8.25 -5.85 -3.20
C LEU A 78 6.83 -6.42 -3.02
N GLY A 79 6.28 -7.08 -4.05
CA GLY A 79 4.96 -7.73 -3.99
C GLY A 79 3.80 -6.74 -3.83
N HIS A 80 2.67 -7.21 -3.32
CA HIS A 80 1.44 -6.44 -3.08
C HIS A 80 1.04 -6.42 -1.59
N ASP A 81 1.84 -7.04 -0.73
CA ASP A 81 1.53 -7.18 0.69
C ASP A 81 1.89 -5.88 1.42
N LEU A 82 0.87 -5.17 1.90
CA LEU A 82 1.03 -3.86 2.53
C LEU A 82 1.79 -3.95 3.85
N GLU A 83 1.64 -5.05 4.61
CA GLU A 83 2.38 -5.26 5.86
C GLU A 83 3.87 -5.41 5.57
N ASN A 84 4.20 -6.18 4.52
CA ASN A 84 5.59 -6.34 4.09
C ASN A 84 6.18 -5.03 3.54
N LEU A 85 5.42 -4.26 2.75
CA LEU A 85 5.84 -2.96 2.24
C LEU A 85 6.12 -1.97 3.38
N GLN A 86 5.22 -1.87 4.36
CA GLN A 86 5.40 -1.03 5.54
C GLN A 86 6.66 -1.42 6.32
N LYS A 87 6.88 -2.72 6.54
CA LYS A 87 8.07 -3.24 7.20
C LYS A 87 9.35 -2.88 6.42
N ILE A 88 9.36 -3.04 5.11
CA ILE A 88 10.50 -2.68 4.25
C ILE A 88 10.79 -1.18 4.36
N ILE A 89 9.76 -0.33 4.26
CA ILE A 89 9.92 1.12 4.44
C ILE A 89 10.58 1.42 5.78
N CYS A 90 9.99 0.95 6.87
CA CYS A 90 10.44 1.28 8.22
C CYS A 90 11.84 0.72 8.55
N THR A 91 12.28 -0.35 7.89
CA THR A 91 13.57 -0.99 8.19
C THR A 91 14.71 -0.61 7.24
N GLN A 92 14.39 -0.20 6.00
CA GLN A 92 15.40 0.01 4.94
C GLN A 92 15.37 1.41 4.32
N TYR A 93 14.20 2.06 4.27
CA TYR A 93 14.02 3.31 3.53
C TYR A 93 13.62 4.51 4.42
N TYR A 94 13.32 4.29 5.70
CA TYR A 94 12.93 5.34 6.63
C TYR A 94 14.15 5.98 7.29
N GLY A 95 14.54 7.16 6.82
CA GLY A 95 15.69 7.91 7.31
C GLY A 95 15.36 8.90 8.44
N GLY A 96 16.38 9.64 8.92
CA GLY A 96 16.17 10.79 9.80
C GLY A 96 15.85 10.48 11.27
N LEU A 97 16.01 9.23 11.71
CA LEU A 97 15.69 8.76 13.07
C LEU A 97 16.45 9.46 14.22
N THR A 98 17.47 10.24 13.91
CA THR A 98 18.16 11.10 14.90
C THR A 98 17.29 12.29 15.35
N ARG A 99 16.26 12.65 14.57
CA ARG A 99 15.33 13.74 14.89
C ARG A 99 14.17 13.19 15.73
N PRO A 100 13.85 13.79 16.89
CA PRO A 100 12.81 13.27 17.78
C PRO A 100 11.45 13.06 17.11
N LEU A 101 11.00 14.02 16.29
CA LEU A 101 9.71 13.92 15.60
C LEU A 101 9.66 12.70 14.66
N ILE A 102 10.68 12.51 13.83
CA ILE A 102 10.78 11.39 12.89
C ILE A 102 10.84 10.05 13.63
N LYS A 103 11.50 10.02 14.79
CA LYS A 103 11.52 8.83 15.65
C LYS A 103 10.13 8.50 16.19
N CYS A 104 9.37 9.50 16.66
CA CYS A 104 8.00 9.28 17.10
C CYS A 104 7.08 8.80 15.96
N GLU A 105 7.21 9.37 14.76
CA GLU A 105 6.47 8.92 13.58
C GLU A 105 6.82 7.47 13.20
N HIS A 106 8.10 7.12 13.23
CA HIS A 106 8.56 5.74 12.99
C HIS A 106 7.99 4.77 14.04
N GLU A 107 8.01 5.15 15.31
CA GLU A 107 7.44 4.37 16.41
C GLU A 107 5.93 4.17 16.22
N PHE A 108 5.20 5.20 15.79
CA PHE A 108 3.78 5.08 15.45
C PHE A 108 3.56 4.09 14.31
N LEU A 109 4.28 4.24 13.20
CA LEU A 109 4.19 3.33 12.04
C LEU A 109 4.49 1.87 12.42
N MET A 110 5.40 1.64 13.37
CA MET A 110 5.83 0.31 13.75
C MET A 110 5.04 -0.32 14.88
N ASN A 111 4.41 0.48 15.76
CA ASN A 111 3.88 -0.01 17.03
C ASN A 111 2.38 0.26 17.24
N ASP A 112 1.76 1.16 16.48
CA ASP A 112 0.34 1.44 16.64
C ASP A 112 -0.52 0.23 16.20
N ASN A 113 -1.29 -0.30 17.14
CA ASN A 113 -2.10 -1.51 16.91
C ASN A 113 -3.29 -1.25 15.98
N THR A 114 -3.85 -0.05 16.00
CA THR A 114 -4.96 0.33 15.13
C THR A 114 -4.47 0.33 13.69
N LEU A 115 -3.40 1.07 13.40
CA LEU A 115 -2.78 1.12 12.08
C LEU A 115 -2.39 -0.27 11.58
N LYS A 116 -1.76 -1.10 12.43
CA LYS A 116 -1.41 -2.48 12.06
C LYS A 116 -2.62 -3.30 11.63
N ASN A 117 -3.73 -3.18 12.35
CA ASN A 117 -4.96 -3.88 12.01
C ASN A 117 -5.55 -3.39 10.69
N GLU A 118 -5.59 -2.07 10.47
CA GLU A 118 -6.08 -1.50 9.21
C GLU A 118 -5.23 -1.94 8.01
N ILE A 119 -3.90 -1.87 8.12
CA ILE A 119 -2.98 -2.33 7.08
C ILE A 119 -3.15 -3.83 6.80
N ARG A 120 -3.32 -4.65 7.84
CA ARG A 120 -3.57 -6.09 7.72
C ARG A 120 -4.87 -6.37 6.98
N ILE A 121 -5.98 -5.71 7.33
CA ILE A 121 -7.28 -5.88 6.66
C ILE A 121 -7.14 -5.56 5.16
N LEU A 122 -6.50 -4.43 4.82
CA LEU A 122 -6.30 -4.02 3.44
C LEU A 122 -5.34 -4.95 2.68
N SER A 123 -4.28 -5.44 3.33
CA SER A 123 -3.35 -6.42 2.75
C SER A 123 -4.05 -7.75 2.43
N GLN A 124 -4.85 -8.25 3.37
CA GLN A 124 -5.63 -9.49 3.19
C GLN A 124 -6.70 -9.34 2.11
N PHE A 125 -7.40 -8.20 2.06
CA PHE A 125 -8.34 -7.90 0.98
C PHE A 125 -7.66 -7.96 -0.40
N GLY A 126 -6.49 -7.34 -0.53
CA GLY A 126 -5.70 -7.36 -1.76
C GLY A 126 -5.26 -8.76 -2.17
N ARG A 127 -4.93 -9.64 -1.21
CA ARG A 127 -4.46 -11.01 -1.48
C ARG A 127 -5.59 -12.00 -1.77
N TYR A 128 -6.68 -11.92 -1.02
CA TYR A 128 -7.71 -12.97 -0.97
C TYR A 128 -9.13 -12.42 -1.14
N GLY A 129 -9.41 -11.21 -0.66
CA GLY A 129 -10.77 -10.67 -0.63
C GLY A 129 -11.36 -10.33 -2.00
N ARG A 130 -10.53 -10.01 -3.00
CA ARG A 130 -11.01 -9.55 -4.33
C ARG A 130 -11.85 -10.59 -5.07
N TYR A 131 -11.46 -11.86 -4.99
CA TYR A 131 -12.11 -12.95 -5.74
C TYR A 131 -12.50 -14.13 -4.84
N TYR A 132 -12.56 -13.93 -3.52
CA TYR A 132 -12.87 -14.97 -2.55
C TYR A 132 -14.07 -15.86 -2.97
N ASN A 133 -15.18 -15.24 -3.39
CA ASN A 133 -16.35 -16.00 -3.83
C ASN A 133 -16.09 -16.86 -5.07
N LEU A 134 -15.25 -16.39 -6.01
CA LEU A 134 -14.85 -17.17 -7.18
C LEU A 134 -13.89 -18.30 -6.81
N ASP A 135 -12.99 -18.08 -5.85
CA ASP A 135 -12.09 -19.11 -5.34
C ASP A 135 -12.89 -20.25 -4.68
N VAL A 136 -13.92 -19.90 -3.90
CA VAL A 136 -14.88 -20.86 -3.32
C VAL A 136 -15.65 -21.60 -4.42
N VAL A 137 -16.15 -20.91 -5.45
CA VAL A 137 -16.81 -21.54 -6.60
C VAL A 137 -15.87 -22.49 -7.35
N ALA A 138 -14.58 -22.16 -7.43
CA ALA A 138 -13.54 -23.01 -8.03
C ALA A 138 -13.13 -24.20 -7.16
N GLY A 139 -13.73 -24.36 -5.98
CA GLY A 139 -13.50 -25.49 -5.08
C GLY A 139 -12.34 -25.30 -4.12
N ASP A 140 -11.84 -24.07 -3.95
CA ASP A 140 -10.91 -23.79 -2.85
C ASP A 140 -11.66 -23.93 -1.51
N LYS A 141 -10.97 -24.50 -0.51
CA LYS A 141 -11.55 -24.62 0.82
C LYS A 141 -11.57 -23.22 1.41
N ALA A 142 -12.76 -22.68 1.64
CA ALA A 142 -12.99 -21.46 2.42
C ALA A 142 -12.14 -21.50 3.69
N THR A 143 -10.94 -20.92 3.63
CA THR A 143 -10.07 -20.78 4.78
C THR A 143 -10.69 -19.62 5.55
N ASN A 144 -11.16 -19.87 6.76
CA ASN A 144 -11.87 -18.88 7.59
C ASN A 144 -11.07 -17.57 7.67
N ILE A 145 -11.45 -16.57 6.88
CA ILE A 145 -11.02 -15.18 7.05
C ILE A 145 -12.14 -14.49 7.83
N LEU A 146 -12.08 -14.62 9.15
CA LEU A 146 -12.73 -13.73 10.13
C LEU A 146 -11.65 -13.30 11.12
#